data_AF-A0A5D3J186-F1
#
_entry.id   AF-A0A5D3J186-F1
#
_cell.length_a   1.000
_cell.length_b   1.000
_cell.length_c   1.000
_cell.angle_alpha   90.00
_cell.angle_beta   90.00
_cell.angle_gamma   90.00
#
_symmetry.space_group_name_H-M   'P 1'
#
loop_
_entity.id
_entity.type
_entity.pdbx_description
1 polymer ?
#
loop_
_entity_poly.entity_id
_entity_poly.type
_entity_poly.pdbx_seq_one_letter_code
_entity_poly.pdbx_strand_id
1 'polypeptide(L)'
;PEIGAKVPGFLSVTKEVSLTFIQALRDVVSEFHNNRTNPLLTLLKSKSGDINPLTMEPISEMVRGLNASIEGLEDVQSVRNHIRETIKDAAGETYSPASLSIKSDLPEEADKLFQSLRLFVGESEEGYEGAIHELSLGGANLIYLTLK
;
A
#
# COMPACT_ATOMS: atom_id res chain seq x y z
N PRO A 1 -35.36 12.79 31.63
CA PRO A 1 -34.07 13.24 31.09
C PRO A 1 -33.37 14.15 32.12
N GLU A 2 -32.47 13.59 32.92
CA GLU A 2 -31.64 14.41 33.79
C GLU A 2 -30.57 15.10 32.94
N ILE A 3 -30.70 16.41 32.78
CA ILE A 3 -29.68 17.26 32.17
C ILE A 3 -28.79 17.77 33.29
N GLY A 4 -27.56 17.27 33.34
CA GLY A 4 -26.50 17.75 34.24
C GLY A 4 -25.48 16.66 34.56
N ALA A 5 -24.23 16.84 34.12
CA ALA A 5 -23.11 16.02 34.54
C ALA A 5 -22.34 16.72 35.68
N LYS A 6 -21.93 15.97 36.71
CA LYS A 6 -21.14 16.49 37.83
C LYS A 6 -19.72 16.80 37.34
N VAL A 7 -19.33 18.08 37.32
CA VAL A 7 -17.97 18.50 36.92
C VAL A 7 -16.97 17.95 37.95
N PRO A 8 -15.98 17.14 37.55
CA PRO A 8 -14.99 16.60 38.48
C PRO A 8 -14.17 17.73 39.12
N GLY A 9 -13.90 17.63 40.42
CA GLY A 9 -13.10 18.62 41.17
C GLY A 9 -11.61 18.66 40.81
N PHE A 10 -11.16 17.77 39.92
CA PHE A 10 -9.81 17.71 39.38
C PHE A 10 -9.88 17.37 37.89
N LEU A 11 -9.35 18.26 37.06
CA LEU A 11 -9.23 18.05 35.61
C LEU A 11 -7.94 17.26 35.35
N SER A 12 -8.07 15.99 34.93
CA SER A 12 -6.91 15.23 34.48
C SER A 12 -6.65 15.59 33.01
N VAL A 13 -5.72 16.52 32.77
CA VAL A 13 -5.41 17.03 31.42
C VAL A 13 -5.13 15.89 30.43
N THR A 14 -4.48 14.80 30.87
CA THR A 14 -4.19 13.64 30.03
C THR A 14 -5.40 12.78 29.67
N LYS A 15 -6.52 12.87 30.41
CA LYS A 15 -7.78 12.19 30.07
C LYS A 15 -8.72 13.06 29.24
N GLU A 16 -8.62 14.37 29.42
CA GLU A 16 -9.49 15.35 28.75
C GLU A 16 -8.86 15.92 27.47
N VAL A 17 -7.55 15.76 27.28
CA VAL A 17 -6.81 16.27 26.12
C VAL A 17 -5.99 15.15 25.49
N SER A 18 -6.33 14.79 24.26
CA SER A 18 -5.54 13.89 23.42
C SER A 18 -4.44 14.68 22.73
N LEU A 19 -3.19 14.43 23.13
CA LEU A 19 -2.01 15.03 22.51
C LEU A 19 -1.40 14.02 21.54
N THR A 20 -1.35 14.38 20.26
CA THR A 20 -0.63 13.62 19.23
C THR A 20 0.57 14.44 18.78
N PHE A 21 1.77 13.92 19.02
CA PHE A 21 3.00 14.51 18.52
C PHE A 21 3.28 13.98 17.12
N ILE A 22 3.48 14.88 16.16
CA ILE A 22 3.86 14.56 14.78
C ILE A 22 5.30 15.02 14.60
N GLN A 23 6.20 14.07 14.36
CA GLN A 23 7.60 14.36 14.09
C GLN A 23 7.69 15.01 12.70
N ALA A 24 8.45 16.11 12.58
CA ALA A 24 8.78 16.90 11.39
C ALA A 24 8.00 16.65 10.07
N LEU A 25 7.54 17.73 9.44
CA LEU A 25 6.66 17.74 8.26
C LEU A 25 7.12 16.90 7.02
N ARG A 26 8.41 16.58 6.89
CA ARG A 26 8.93 15.70 5.82
C ARG A 26 8.74 14.22 6.14
N ASP A 27 8.73 13.85 7.43
CA ASP A 27 8.55 12.48 7.89
C ASP A 27 7.14 11.97 7.57
N VAL A 28 6.15 12.87 7.47
CA VAL A 28 4.77 12.57 7.05
C VAL A 28 4.74 11.84 5.70
N VAL A 29 5.51 12.28 4.71
CA VAL A 29 5.61 11.60 3.40
C VAL A 29 6.16 10.18 3.56
N SER A 30 7.16 10.01 4.43
CA SER A 30 7.73 8.70 4.77
C SER A 30 6.70 7.81 5.48
N GLU A 31 5.87 8.38 6.35
CA GLU A 31 4.78 7.65 7.02
C GLU A 31 3.72 7.15 6.05
N PHE A 32 3.42 7.88 4.97
CA PHE A 32 2.56 7.38 3.88
C PHE A 32 3.20 6.24 3.08
N HIS A 33 4.53 6.21 2.96
CA HIS A 33 5.23 5.11 2.30
C HIS A 33 5.36 3.86 3.17
N ASN A 34 5.40 4.03 4.49
CA ASN A 34 5.57 2.93 5.43
C ASN A 34 4.21 2.27 5.76
N ASN A 35 4.02 1.03 5.30
CA ASN A 35 2.79 0.26 5.49
C ASN A 35 2.36 0.10 6.96
N ARG A 36 3.28 0.23 7.93
CA ARG A 36 2.95 0.08 9.35
C ARG A 36 2.40 1.36 9.98
N THR A 37 2.76 2.51 9.44
CA THR A 37 2.38 3.84 9.95
C THR A 37 1.41 4.56 9.03
N ASN A 38 1.16 4.04 7.83
CA ASN A 38 0.30 4.67 6.85
C ASN A 38 -1.12 4.88 7.44
N PRO A 39 -1.54 6.15 7.62
CA PRO A 39 -2.82 6.46 8.24
C PRO A 39 -3.99 6.07 7.34
N LEU A 40 -3.86 6.18 6.02
CA LEU A 40 -4.86 5.71 5.05
C LEU A 40 -5.10 4.20 5.19
N LEU A 41 -4.02 3.40 5.24
CA LEU A 41 -4.16 1.96 5.39
C LEU A 41 -4.80 1.60 6.73
N THR A 42 -4.48 2.34 7.79
CA THR A 42 -5.08 2.16 9.11
C THR A 42 -6.59 2.46 9.08
N LEU A 43 -7.00 3.55 8.42
CA LEU A 43 -8.40 3.90 8.22
C LEU A 43 -9.16 2.91 7.33
N LEU A 44 -8.52 2.44 6.25
CA LEU A 44 -9.11 1.43 5.38
C LEU A 44 -9.31 0.13 6.14
N LYS A 45 -8.35 -0.29 6.96
CA LYS A 45 -8.49 -1.49 7.80
C LYS A 45 -9.55 -1.32 8.89
N SER A 46 -9.64 -0.16 9.53
CA SER A 46 -10.64 0.08 10.57
C SER A 46 -12.06 0.18 10.02
N LYS A 47 -12.23 0.82 8.85
CA LYS A 47 -13.52 0.95 8.18
C LYS A 47 -13.93 -0.33 7.47
N SER A 48 -12.97 -1.08 6.95
CA SER A 48 -13.18 -2.38 6.33
C SER A 48 -13.02 -3.51 7.34
N GLY A 49 -13.34 -3.28 8.63
CA GLY A 49 -13.10 -4.22 9.73
C GLY A 49 -13.79 -5.57 9.54
N ASP A 50 -13.12 -6.47 8.82
CA ASP A 50 -13.60 -7.69 8.15
C ASP A 50 -14.06 -7.45 6.71
N ILE A 51 -13.10 -7.21 5.81
CA ILE A 51 -13.32 -7.26 4.36
C ILE A 51 -13.91 -8.63 4.04
N ASN A 52 -15.11 -8.64 3.45
CA ASN A 52 -15.74 -9.89 3.05
C ASN A 52 -14.86 -10.57 1.99
N PRO A 53 -14.29 -11.76 2.27
CA PRO A 53 -13.42 -12.46 1.32
C PRO A 53 -14.10 -12.68 -0.04
N LEU A 54 -15.43 -12.82 -0.04
CA LEU A 54 -16.26 -13.00 -1.23
C LEU A 54 -16.21 -11.79 -2.18
N THR A 55 -15.95 -10.59 -1.66
CA THR A 55 -15.81 -9.39 -2.50
C THR A 55 -14.43 -9.27 -3.13
N MET A 56 -13.39 -9.82 -2.48
CA MET A 56 -12.02 -9.75 -2.96
C MET A 56 -11.63 -10.89 -3.87
N GLU A 57 -12.27 -12.06 -3.74
CA GLU A 57 -12.09 -13.21 -4.61
C GLU A 57 -12.07 -12.87 -6.12
N PRO A 58 -13.06 -12.14 -6.68
CA PRO A 58 -13.04 -11.78 -8.10
C PRO A 58 -11.88 -10.83 -8.46
N ILE A 59 -11.44 -9.97 -7.54
CA ILE A 59 -10.32 -9.06 -7.76
C ILE A 59 -9.01 -9.85 -7.77
N SER A 60 -8.81 -10.74 -6.80
CA SER A 60 -7.67 -11.64 -6.75
C SER A 60 -7.58 -12.53 -7.99
N GLU A 61 -8.71 -13.01 -8.51
CA GLU A 61 -8.76 -13.79 -9.75
C GLU A 61 -8.33 -12.96 -10.98
N MET A 62 -8.77 -11.70 -11.07
CA MET A 62 -8.31 -10.79 -12.14
C MET A 62 -6.80 -10.55 -12.07
N VAL A 63 -6.25 -10.34 -10.86
CA VAL A 63 -4.81 -10.15 -10.67
C VAL A 63 -4.03 -11.40 -11.06
N ARG A 64 -4.52 -12.59 -10.71
CA ARG A 64 -3.95 -13.86 -11.14
C ARG A 64 -3.97 -14.02 -12.66
N GLY A 65 -5.08 -13.66 -13.30
CA GLY A 65 -5.20 -13.65 -14.75
C GLY A 65 -4.23 -12.68 -15.43
N LEU A 66 -4.02 -11.50 -14.83
CA LEU A 66 -3.03 -10.54 -15.27
C LEU A 66 -1.59 -11.07 -15.10
N ASN A 67 -1.28 -11.66 -13.95
CA ASN A 67 0.02 -12.29 -13.69
C ASN A 67 0.33 -13.37 -14.74
N ALA A 68 -0.65 -14.24 -15.03
CA ALA A 68 -0.51 -15.28 -16.05
C ALA A 68 -0.35 -14.71 -17.47
N SER A 69 -1.04 -13.60 -17.78
CA SER A 69 -0.95 -12.92 -19.07
C SER A 69 0.44 -12.28 -19.27
N ILE A 70 1.00 -11.67 -18.22
CA ILE A 70 2.38 -11.12 -18.23
C ILE A 70 3.40 -12.25 -18.38
N GLU A 71 3.25 -13.35 -17.64
CA GLU A 71 4.11 -14.53 -17.79
C GLU A 71 4.01 -15.13 -19.19
N GLY A 72 2.83 -15.14 -19.80
CA GLY A 72 2.57 -15.68 -21.13
C GLY A 72 3.08 -14.84 -22.31
N LEU A 73 3.60 -13.63 -22.07
CA LEU A 73 4.14 -12.79 -23.14
C LEU A 73 5.34 -13.46 -23.82
N GLU A 74 5.37 -13.43 -25.15
CA GLU A 74 6.42 -14.05 -25.96
C GLU A 74 7.81 -13.54 -25.58
N ASP A 75 7.95 -12.24 -25.34
CA ASP A 75 9.21 -11.62 -24.91
C ASP A 75 9.69 -12.19 -23.56
N VAL A 76 8.78 -12.37 -22.60
CA VAL A 76 9.10 -12.92 -21.27
C VAL A 76 9.53 -14.39 -21.38
N GLN A 77 8.84 -15.16 -22.20
CA GLN A 77 9.18 -16.57 -22.46
C GLN A 77 10.51 -16.71 -23.20
N SER A 78 10.77 -15.84 -24.19
CA SER A 78 12.01 -15.79 -24.94
C SER A 78 13.20 -15.49 -24.04
N VAL A 79 13.10 -14.46 -23.19
CA VAL A 79 14.14 -14.12 -22.20
C VAL A 79 14.38 -15.28 -21.24
N ARG A 80 13.32 -15.92 -20.73
CA ARG A 80 13.44 -17.10 -19.85
C ARG A 80 14.23 -18.23 -20.52
N ASN A 81 13.93 -18.51 -21.79
CA ASN A 81 14.59 -19.58 -22.53
C ASN A 81 16.06 -19.25 -22.80
N HIS A 82 16.37 -18.01 -23.20
CA HIS A 82 17.75 -17.54 -23.39
C HIS A 82 18.57 -17.60 -22.10
N ILE A 83 18.02 -17.20 -20.96
CA ILE A 83 18.72 -17.31 -19.67
C ILE A 83 19.02 -18.77 -19.35
N ARG A 84 18.05 -19.67 -19.55
CA ARG A 84 18.23 -21.10 -19.32
C ARG A 84 19.33 -21.68 -20.21
N GLU A 85 19.34 -21.31 -21.48
CA GLU A 85 20.37 -21.75 -22.44
C GLU A 85 21.75 -21.19 -22.06
N THR A 86 21.83 -19.91 -21.71
CA THR A 86 23.09 -19.28 -21.26
C THR A 86 23.66 -19.95 -20.01
N ILE A 87 22.81 -20.27 -19.02
CA ILE A 87 23.26 -20.98 -17.81
C ILE A 87 23.71 -22.40 -18.15
N LYS A 88 23.00 -23.08 -19.04
CA LYS A 88 23.36 -24.42 -19.52
C LYS A 88 24.70 -24.44 -20.25
N ASP A 89 24.94 -23.45 -21.10
CA ASP A 89 26.20 -23.33 -21.84
C ASP A 89 27.38 -22.98 -20.92
N ALA A 90 27.14 -22.17 -19.87
CA ALA A 90 28.18 -21.74 -18.94
C ALA A 90 28.52 -22.77 -17.86
N ALA A 91 27.51 -23.39 -17.24
CA ALA A 91 27.67 -24.27 -16.08
C ALA A 91 27.50 -25.77 -16.41
N GLY A 92 27.03 -26.10 -17.62
CA GLY A 92 26.70 -27.47 -18.00
C GLY A 92 25.39 -27.96 -17.38
N GLU A 93 24.86 -29.06 -17.91
CA GLU A 93 23.58 -29.64 -17.48
C GLU A 93 23.57 -30.01 -15.98
N THR A 94 24.71 -30.46 -15.44
CA THR A 94 24.84 -30.92 -14.03
C THR A 94 24.62 -29.79 -13.01
N TYR A 95 24.97 -28.55 -13.36
CA TYR A 95 24.88 -27.40 -12.46
C TYR A 95 23.78 -26.41 -12.88
N SER A 96 23.08 -26.71 -13.98
CA SER A 96 21.95 -25.90 -14.42
C SER A 96 20.75 -26.13 -13.50
N PRO A 97 20.02 -25.05 -13.13
CA PRO A 97 18.82 -25.19 -12.31
C PRO A 97 17.78 -26.03 -13.05
N ALA A 98 17.23 -27.04 -12.36
CA ALA A 98 16.23 -27.95 -12.92
C ALA A 98 14.93 -27.26 -13.37
N SER A 99 14.64 -26.08 -12.81
CA SER A 99 13.50 -25.24 -13.20
C SER A 99 13.85 -23.77 -13.10
N LEU A 100 13.49 -23.00 -14.13
CA LEU A 100 13.59 -21.54 -14.17
C LEU A 100 12.23 -20.97 -14.60
N SER A 101 11.72 -19.99 -13.85
CA SER A 101 10.48 -19.29 -14.17
C SER A 101 10.65 -17.79 -13.98
N ILE A 102 10.14 -17.00 -14.93
CA ILE A 102 9.98 -15.55 -14.80
C ILE A 102 8.49 -15.32 -14.63
N LYS A 103 8.09 -14.71 -13.52
CA LYS A 103 6.69 -14.48 -13.16
C LYS A 103 6.48 -13.05 -12.73
N SER A 104 5.26 -12.56 -12.90
CA SER A 104 4.81 -11.29 -12.32
C SER A 104 4.51 -11.50 -10.83
N ASP A 105 5.09 -10.66 -9.98
CA ASP A 105 4.91 -10.69 -8.51
C ASP A 105 3.90 -9.63 -8.06
N LEU A 106 2.80 -9.48 -8.81
CA LEU A 106 1.71 -8.61 -8.37
C LEU A 106 0.98 -9.30 -7.21
N PRO A 107 0.64 -8.57 -6.13
CA PRO A 107 0.04 -9.18 -4.96
C PRO A 107 -1.36 -9.71 -5.25
N GLU A 108 -1.61 -10.98 -4.94
CA GLU A 108 -2.94 -11.59 -5.12
C GLU A 108 -3.76 -11.58 -3.82
N GLU A 109 -3.11 -11.41 -2.66
CA GLU A 109 -3.79 -11.39 -1.38
C GLU A 109 -4.42 -10.02 -1.10
N ALA A 110 -5.68 -10.03 -0.63
CA ALA A 110 -6.43 -8.82 -0.32
C ALA A 110 -5.62 -7.83 0.52
N ASP A 111 -5.01 -8.27 1.62
CA ASP A 111 -4.21 -7.42 2.50
C ASP A 111 -3.04 -6.73 1.81
N LYS A 112 -2.42 -7.38 0.82
CA LYS A 112 -1.32 -6.80 0.05
C LYS A 112 -1.83 -5.88 -1.07
N LEU A 113 -2.98 -6.19 -1.65
CA LEU A 113 -3.65 -5.28 -2.58
C LEU A 113 -4.01 -3.96 -1.89
N PHE A 114 -4.53 -3.98 -0.66
CA PHE A 114 -4.76 -2.75 0.11
C PHE A 114 -3.47 -1.98 0.43
N GLN A 115 -2.37 -2.70 0.66
CA GLN A 115 -1.06 -2.05 0.84
C GLN A 115 -0.53 -1.38 -0.44
N SER A 116 -1.02 -1.79 -1.61
CA SER A 116 -0.67 -1.16 -2.88
C SER A 116 -1.41 0.17 -3.11
N LEU A 117 -2.49 0.44 -2.37
CA LEU A 117 -3.24 1.69 -2.49
C LEU A 117 -2.38 2.87 -2.03
N ARG A 118 -2.28 3.88 -2.91
CA ARG A 118 -1.60 5.14 -2.68
C ARG A 118 -2.62 6.28 -2.80
N LEU A 119 -2.37 7.35 -2.06
CA LEU A 119 -3.17 8.56 -2.15
C LEU A 119 -2.53 9.49 -3.19
N PHE A 120 -3.34 9.90 -4.17
CA PHE A 120 -2.98 10.90 -5.17
C PHE A 120 -3.85 12.13 -4.96
N VAL A 121 -3.26 13.31 -5.14
CA VAL A 121 -3.88 14.58 -4.79
C VAL A 121 -3.45 15.64 -5.79
N GLY A 122 -4.42 16.37 -6.35
CA GLY A 122 -4.16 17.51 -7.22
C GLY A 122 -4.24 18.84 -6.47
N GLU A 123 -3.24 19.70 -6.64
CA GLU A 123 -3.25 21.09 -6.14
C GLU A 123 -3.69 22.11 -7.21
N SER A 124 -3.87 21.70 -8.47
CA SER A 124 -4.21 22.57 -9.60
C SER A 124 -5.52 22.16 -10.30
N GLU A 125 -6.17 23.13 -10.94
CA GLU A 125 -7.45 22.94 -11.67
C GLU A 125 -7.33 22.06 -12.92
N GLU A 126 -6.11 21.72 -13.36
CA GLU A 126 -5.86 20.98 -14.62
C GLU A 126 -6.07 19.46 -14.50
N GLY A 127 -6.70 18.98 -13.42
CA GLY A 127 -7.02 17.56 -13.26
C GLY A 127 -5.81 16.64 -13.07
N TYR A 128 -4.63 17.21 -12.82
CA TYR A 128 -3.43 16.46 -12.47
C TYR A 128 -3.46 16.07 -10.99
N GLU A 129 -3.36 14.77 -10.72
CA GLU A 129 -3.18 14.24 -9.37
C GLU A 129 -1.74 13.73 -9.22
N GLY A 130 -0.97 14.39 -8.36
CA GLY A 130 0.39 13.99 -8.03
C GLY A 130 0.42 13.06 -6.81
N ALA A 131 1.53 12.36 -6.62
CA ALA A 131 1.75 11.64 -5.38
C ALA A 131 1.98 12.61 -4.20
N ILE A 132 1.82 12.14 -2.95
CA ILE A 132 1.96 12.97 -1.74
C ILE A 132 3.30 13.72 -1.65
N HIS A 133 4.38 13.20 -2.24
CA HIS A 133 5.68 13.88 -2.24
C HIS A 133 5.76 15.09 -3.19
N GLU A 134 4.80 15.21 -4.10
CA GLU A 134 4.67 16.33 -5.05
C GLU A 134 3.83 17.47 -4.47
N LEU A 135 3.09 17.21 -3.39
CA LEU A 135 2.29 18.22 -2.70
C LEU A 135 3.15 19.24 -1.97
N SER A 136 2.60 20.45 -1.84
CA SER A 136 3.12 21.42 -0.89
C SER A 136 3.18 20.80 0.52
N LEU A 137 4.19 21.19 1.29
CA LEU A 137 4.36 20.72 2.66
C LEU A 137 3.11 21.00 3.51
N GLY A 138 2.45 22.13 3.28
CA GLY A 138 1.18 22.48 3.93
C GLY A 138 0.04 21.51 3.57
N GLY A 139 -0.12 21.22 2.28
CA GLY A 139 -1.13 20.28 1.78
C GLY A 139 -0.96 18.87 2.33
N ALA A 140 0.26 18.33 2.27
CA ALA A 140 0.57 17.01 2.82
C ALA A 140 0.22 16.89 4.32
N ASN A 141 0.49 17.94 5.11
CA ASN A 141 0.18 17.95 6.54
C ASN A 141 -1.32 18.01 6.83
N LEU A 142 -2.07 18.84 6.10
CA LEU A 142 -3.52 18.91 6.27
C LEU A 142 -4.17 17.56 6.00
N ILE A 143 -3.71 16.86 4.95
CA ILE A 143 -4.20 15.52 4.61
C ILE A 143 -3.84 14.53 5.72
N TYR A 144 -2.60 14.54 6.19
CA TYR A 144 -2.19 13.66 7.29
C TYR A 144 -3.03 13.88 8.55
N LEU A 145 -3.25 15.14 8.95
CA LEU A 145 -4.08 15.51 10.08
C LEU A 145 -5.55 15.07 9.92
N THR A 146 -6.05 15.08 8.68
CA THR A 146 -7.43 14.66 8.38
C THR A 146 -7.60 13.14 8.46
N LEU A 147 -6.54 12.39 8.16
CA LEU A 147 -6.55 10.92 8.18
C LEU A 147 -6.25 10.34 9.57
N LYS A 148 -5.86 11.15 10.54
CA LYS A 148 -5.50 10.73 11.89
C LYS A 148 -6.65 10.90 12.88
#